data_AF-A0AAU6KFQ0-F1
#
_entry.id   AF-A0AAU6KFQ0-F1
#
_cell.length_a   1.000
_cell.length_b   1.000
_cell.length_c   1.000
_cell.angle_alpha   90.00
_cell.angle_beta   90.00
_cell.angle_gamma   90.00
#
_symmetry.space_group_name_H-M   'P 1'
#
loop_
_entity.id
_entity.type
_entity.pdbx_description
1 polymer ?
#
loop_
_entity_poly.entity_id
_entity_poly.type
_entity_poly.pdbx_seq_one_letter_code
_entity_poly.pdbx_strand_id
1 'polypeptide(L)' 'MLEKHAVDVPEDIRERVTSCTDLDTLMLWFDRSLTATTAEELFAENEDGQSEGNQNQASA' A
#
# COMPACT_ATOMS: atom_id res chain seq x y z
N MET A 1 -8.37 15.50 20.13
CA MET A 1 -8.55 16.03 18.75
C MET A 1 -7.49 15.46 17.78
N LEU A 2 -7.45 14.13 17.64
CA LEU A 2 -6.81 13.41 16.52
C LEU A 2 -7.87 12.57 15.77
N GLU A 3 -9.13 12.98 15.90
CA GLU A 3 -10.31 12.21 15.49
C GLU A 3 -10.65 12.35 14.00
N LYS A 4 -9.80 13.05 13.21
CA LYS A 4 -10.07 13.28 11.78
C LYS A 4 -9.26 12.39 10.82
N HIS A 5 -8.30 11.62 11.32
CA HIS A 5 -7.41 10.79 10.48
C HIS A 5 -7.14 9.40 11.05
N ALA A 6 -7.90 8.95 12.05
CA ALA A 6 -7.97 7.52 12.34
C ALA A 6 -8.73 6.89 11.17
N VAL A 7 -8.01 6.59 10.09
CA VAL A 7 -8.50 5.67 9.06
C VAL A 7 -8.82 4.41 9.83
N ASP A 8 -10.11 4.10 9.95
CA ASP A 8 -10.56 2.86 10.54
C ASP A 8 -10.00 1.76 9.64
N VAL A 9 -8.91 1.14 10.07
CA VAL A 9 -8.31 0.01 9.36
C VAL A 9 -8.99 -1.23 9.92
N PRO A 10 -9.86 -1.89 9.14
CA PRO A 10 -10.54 -3.10 9.59
C PRO A 10 -9.52 -4.18 9.95
N GLU A 11 -9.86 -5.03 10.91
CA GLU A 11 -8.99 -6.14 11.31
C GLU A 11 -8.73 -7.11 10.14
N ASP A 12 -9.72 -7.36 9.29
CA ASP A 12 -9.57 -8.12 8.04
C ASP A 12 -8.46 -7.57 7.14
N ILE A 13 -8.34 -6.24 7.05
CA ILE A 13 -7.32 -5.59 6.24
C ILE A 13 -5.93 -5.78 6.85
N ARG A 14 -5.82 -5.59 8.17
CA ARG A 14 -4.58 -5.83 8.90
C ARG A 14 -4.13 -7.28 8.76
N GLU A 15 -5.06 -8.23 8.92
CA GLU A 15 -4.79 -9.66 8.78
C GLU A 15 -4.29 -10.00 7.37
N ARG A 16 -4.95 -9.45 6.33
CA ARG A 16 -4.54 -9.63 4.93
C ARG A 16 -3.11 -9.13 4.66
N VAL A 17 -2.76 -7.95 5.17
CA VAL A 17 -1.40 -7.41 5.02
C VAL A 17 -0.39 -8.27 5.78
N THR A 18 -0.70 -8.70 7.00
CA THR A 18 0.22 -9.46 7.85
C THR A 18 0.40 -10.91 7.37
N SER A 19 -0.61 -11.48 6.71
CA SER A 19 -0.56 -12.81 6.11
C SER A 19 0.11 -12.83 4.73
N CYS A 20 0.29 -11.67 4.09
CA CYS A 20 0.95 -11.58 2.79
C CYS A 20 2.47 -11.73 2.95
N THR A 21 3.05 -12.75 2.33
CA THR A 21 4.50 -13.00 2.33
C THR A 21 5.20 -12.51 1.07
N ASP A 22 4.46 -11.92 0.14
CA ASP A 22 4.98 -11.45 -1.13
C ASP A 22 5.42 -9.99 -1.04
N LEU A 23 6.72 -9.76 -1.17
CA LEU A 23 7.31 -8.44 -0.97
C LEU A 23 6.92 -7.47 -2.09
N ASP A 24 6.75 -7.95 -3.32
CA ASP A 24 6.37 -7.15 -4.47
C ASP A 24 4.95 -6.60 -4.29
N THR A 25 4.03 -7.48 -3.89
CA THR A 25 2.65 -7.12 -3.52
C THR A 25 2.62 -6.10 -2.37
N LEU A 26 3.42 -6.32 -1.31
CA LEU A 26 3.51 -5.37 -0.18
C LEU A 26 4.04 -4.00 -0.61
N MET A 27 5.03 -3.95 -1.51
CA MET A 27 5.57 -2.70 -2.06
C MET A 27 4.54 -1.95 -2.89
N LEU A 28 3.76 -2.67 -3.71
CA LEU A 28 2.70 -2.08 -4.52
C LEU A 28 1.58 -1.48 -3.64
N TRP A 29 1.19 -2.18 -2.57
CA TRP A 29 0.25 -1.64 -1.59
C TRP A 29 0.85 -0.41 -0.88
N PHE A 30 2.13 -0.44 -0.52
CA PHE A 30 2.78 0.71 0.12
C PHE A 30 2.77 1.97 -0.77
N ASP A 31 3.15 1.85 -2.04
CA ASP A 31 3.12 2.97 -2.99
C ASP A 31 1.71 3.55 -3.14
N ARG A 32 0.71 2.67 -3.29
CA ARG A 32 -0.69 3.08 -3.40
C ARG A 32 -1.21 3.75 -2.14
N SER A 33 -0.76 3.35 -0.95
CA SER A 33 -1.19 3.98 0.31
C SER A 33 -0.93 5.49 0.37
N LEU A 34 0.01 5.99 -0.44
CA LEU A 34 0.34 7.42 -0.51
C LEU A 34 -0.74 8.24 -1.22
N THR A 35 -1.51 7.63 -2.12
CA THR A 35 -2.54 8.31 -2.94
C THR A 35 -3.94 7.75 -2.72
N ALA A 36 -4.04 6.52 -2.22
CA ALA A 36 -5.29 5.82 -1.99
C ALA A 36 -6.10 6.52 -0.91
N THR A 37 -7.36 6.80 -1.25
CA THR A 37 -8.31 7.41 -0.31
C THR A 37 -9.14 6.37 0.45
N THR A 38 -9.12 5.11 -0.01
CA THR A 38 -9.85 3.99 0.57
C THR A 38 -9.01 2.71 0.59
N ALA A 39 -9.39 1.76 1.46
CA ALA A 39 -8.75 0.45 1.52
C ALA A 39 -8.97 -0.36 0.23
N GLU A 40 -10.13 -0.25 -0.42
CA GLU A 40 -10.39 -0.95 -1.70
C GLU A 40 -9.42 -0.49 -2.79
N GLU A 41 -9.12 0.81 -2.82
CA GLU A 41 -8.12 1.40 -3.72
C GLU A 41 -6.68 1.03 -3.34
N LEU A 42 -6.43 0.48 -2.15
CA LEU A 42 -5.14 -0.06 -1.75
C LEU A 42 -4.92 -1.48 -2.29
N PHE A 43 -5.97 -2.29 -2.29
CA PHE A 43 -5.91 -3.73 -2.59
C PHE A 43 -6.40 -4.13 -3.98
N ALA A 44 -6.89 -3.20 -4.81
CA ALA A 44 -7.36 -3.57 -6.14
C ALA A 44 -6.22 -4.22 -6.92
N GLU A 45 -6.44 -5.41 -7.49
CA GLU A 45 -5.41 -6.09 -8.25
C GLU A 45 -5.14 -5.28 -9.53
N ASN A 46 -3.95 -4.71 -9.64
CA ASN A 46 -3.52 -4.10 -10.89
C ASN A 46 -3.20 -5.26 -11.83
N GLU A 47 -4.04 -5.51 -12.84
CA GLU A 47 -3.76 -6.50 -13.91
C GLU A 47 -2.57 -6.10 -14.80
N ASP A 48 -1.82 -5.07 -14.42
CA ASP A 48 -0.60 -4.64 -15.09
C ASP A 48 0.60 -4.96 -14.20
N GLY A 49 1.05 -6.20 -14.30
CA GLY A 49 2.42 -6.53 -13.93
C GLY A 49 3.36 -5.84 -14.91
N GLN A 50 4.07 -4.79 -14.49
CA GLN A 50 5.29 -4.32 -15.16
C GLN A 50 6.09 -3.30 -14.32
N SER A 51 7.09 -3.85 -13.62
CA SER A 51 8.48 -3.39 -13.45
C SER A 51 8.83 -1.88 -13.43
N GLU A 52 9.58 -1.54 -12.37
CA GLU A 52 10.69 -0.57 -12.29
C GLU A 52 10.42 0.91 -11.95
N GLY A 53 10.47 1.18 -10.64
CA GLY A 53 10.77 2.50 -10.06
C GLY A 53 12.14 2.51 -9.37
N ASN A 54 13.18 2.78 -10.14
CA ASN A 54 14.56 3.06 -9.74
C ASN A 54 14.71 3.88 -8.43
N GLN A 55 15.14 3.21 -7.37
CA GLN A 55 15.66 3.80 -6.12
C GLN A 55 17.05 4.41 -6.32
N ASN A 56 17.21 5.38 -7.23
CA ASN A 56 18.44 6.18 -7.26
C ASN A 56 18.38 7.28 -6.18
N GLN A 57 19.16 7.04 -5.15
CA GLN A 57 19.50 8.01 -4.13
C GLN A 57 20.55 8.95 -4.75
N ALA A 58 20.11 10.13 -5.21
CA ALA A 58 21.00 11.23 -5.54
C ALA A 58 20.56 12.46 -4.73
N SER A 59 21.31 12.80 -3.70
CA SER A 59 21.29 14.14 -3.11
C SER A 59 22.72 14.54 -2.76
N ALA A 60 22.96 15.81 -3.07
CA ALA A 60 24.23 16.50 -3.32
C ALA A 60 25.12 16.73 -2.08
#